data_AF-A0A9E0KNF4-F1
#
_entry.id   AF-A0A9E0KNF4-F1
#
_cell.length_a   1.000
_cell.length_b   1.000
_cell.length_c   1.000
_cell.angle_alpha   90.00
_cell.angle_beta   90.00
_cell.angle_gamma   90.00
#
_symmetry.space_group_name_H-M   'P 1'
#
loop_
_entity.id
_entity.type
_entity.pdbx_description
1 polymer ?
#
loop_
_entity_poly.entity_id
_entity_poly.type
_entity_poly.pdbx_seq_one_letter_code
_entity_poly.pdbx_strand_id
1 'polypeptide(L)'
;MIHARDHKTPYLIDPWDYLGPKRRKLLDGSWAGLFREHILSELPVHKIASCYTEGFGRPTKEIYAALGALILQQMHDLTDEETVSQFSFNLQWHYALDIPGESDEAKYLCAKTLWTLRQLVAQKGLDRELFTATTETLAKVFGVDTSRQRIDSVHIRSNMRRLGRICIFSQSIHNFLVNLKRQRRA
;
A
#
# COMPACT_ATOMS: atom_id res chain seq x y z
N MET A 1 -26.46 -9.15 7.20
CA MET A 1 -25.82 -8.25 8.21
C MET A 1 -24.45 -7.82 7.69
N ILE A 2 -24.12 -6.54 7.85
CA ILE A 2 -22.84 -5.96 7.45
C ILE A 2 -21.87 -6.05 8.64
N HIS A 3 -20.70 -6.66 8.44
CA HIS A 3 -19.65 -6.71 9.44
C HIS A 3 -18.58 -5.66 9.15
N ALA A 4 -18.56 -4.60 9.95
CA ALA A 4 -17.50 -3.60 9.95
C ALA A 4 -17.16 -3.27 11.40
N ARG A 5 -15.92 -3.53 11.79
CA ARG A 5 -15.44 -3.27 13.15
C ARG A 5 -14.81 -1.88 13.25
N ASP A 6 -14.98 -1.21 14.38
CA ASP A 6 -14.16 -0.04 14.69
C ASP A 6 -12.75 -0.48 15.15
N HIS A 7 -11.75 -0.14 14.33
CA HIS A 7 -10.34 -0.39 14.61
C HIS A 7 -9.63 0.79 15.30
N LYS A 8 -10.34 1.91 15.52
CA LYS A 8 -9.80 3.06 16.29
C LYS A 8 -9.92 2.84 17.80
N THR A 9 -10.93 2.09 18.22
CA THR A 9 -11.14 1.71 19.62
C THR A 9 -10.26 0.51 20.00
N PRO A 10 -9.37 0.62 21.01
CA PRO A 10 -8.55 -0.49 21.46
C PRO A 10 -9.39 -1.58 22.11
N TYR A 11 -8.89 -2.81 22.07
CA TYR A 11 -9.53 -3.92 22.75
C TYR A 11 -9.38 -3.77 24.27
N LEU A 12 -10.43 -4.16 25.01
CA LEU A 12 -10.34 -4.27 26.47
C LEU A 12 -9.33 -5.35 26.91
N ILE A 13 -9.24 -6.44 26.15
CA ILE A 13 -8.28 -7.53 26.33
C ILE A 13 -7.50 -7.68 25.02
N ASP A 14 -6.17 -7.59 25.05
CA ASP A 14 -5.36 -7.72 23.83
C ASP A 14 -5.50 -9.13 23.24
N PRO A 15 -6.10 -9.29 22.04
CA PRO A 15 -6.26 -10.61 21.42
C PRO A 15 -4.91 -11.24 21.01
N TRP A 16 -3.83 -10.46 20.99
CA TRP A 16 -2.51 -10.88 20.54
C TRP A 16 -1.52 -11.13 21.69
N ASP A 17 -1.99 -11.13 22.94
CA ASP A 17 -1.15 -11.29 24.14
C ASP A 17 -0.34 -12.60 24.14
N TYR A 18 -0.89 -13.66 23.53
CA TYR A 18 -0.26 -14.99 23.42
C TYR A 18 1.07 -14.99 22.63
N LEU A 19 1.38 -13.93 21.88
CA LEU A 19 2.62 -13.85 21.08
C LEU A 19 3.87 -13.64 21.94
N GLY A 20 3.71 -13.14 23.17
CA GLY A 20 4.81 -12.75 24.04
C GLY A 20 5.59 -11.54 23.53
N PRO A 21 6.42 -10.91 24.38
CA PRO A 21 6.94 -9.57 24.13
C PRO A 21 7.92 -9.50 22.95
N LYS A 22 8.74 -10.55 22.74
CA LYS A 22 9.74 -10.56 21.66
C LYS A 22 9.12 -10.66 20.27
N ARG A 23 8.17 -11.59 20.08
CA ARG A 23 7.47 -11.75 18.79
C ARG A 23 6.58 -10.56 18.51
N ARG A 24 5.92 -10.01 19.56
CA ARG A 24 5.10 -8.81 19.43
C ARG A 24 5.91 -7.62 18.93
N LYS A 25 7.07 -7.36 19.54
CA LYS A 25 7.98 -6.28 19.08
C LYS A 25 8.42 -6.45 17.62
N LEU A 26 8.65 -7.68 17.16
CA LEU A 26 8.99 -7.95 15.75
C LEU A 26 7.80 -7.66 14.81
N LEU A 27 6.58 -7.97 15.23
CA LEU A 27 5.37 -7.68 14.45
C LEU A 27 5.07 -6.18 14.40
N ASP A 28 5.15 -5.50 15.55
CA ASP A 28 4.93 -4.05 15.65
C ASP A 28 5.93 -3.28 14.78
N GLY A 29 7.19 -3.71 14.76
CA GLY A 29 8.23 -3.11 13.90
C GLY A 29 8.22 -3.57 12.44
N SER A 30 7.30 -4.47 12.04
CA SER A 30 7.19 -4.96 10.67
C SER A 30 6.19 -4.16 9.84
N TRP A 31 6.11 -4.45 8.55
CA TRP A 31 5.08 -3.91 7.66
C TRP A 31 3.65 -4.14 8.19
N ALA A 32 3.43 -5.24 8.92
CA ALA A 32 2.12 -5.59 9.46
C ALA A 32 1.66 -4.62 10.57
N GLY A 33 2.57 -4.22 11.47
CA GLY A 33 2.29 -3.21 12.50
C GLY A 33 1.96 -1.86 11.88
N LEU A 34 2.78 -1.43 10.92
CA LEU A 34 2.54 -0.19 10.17
C LEU A 34 1.18 -0.20 9.48
N PHE A 35 0.81 -1.31 8.84
CA PHE A 35 -0.46 -1.44 8.13
C PHE A 35 -1.65 -1.36 9.09
N ARG A 36 -1.58 -2.09 10.22
CA ARG A 36 -2.62 -2.11 11.24
C ARG A 36 -2.85 -0.73 11.86
N GLU A 37 -1.76 -0.03 12.20
CA GLU A 37 -1.82 1.24 12.92
C GLU A 37 -2.28 2.40 12.03
N HIS A 38 -1.76 2.49 10.80
CA HIS A 38 -1.94 3.68 9.97
C HIS A 38 -2.87 3.48 8.78
N ILE A 39 -2.91 2.29 8.17
CA ILE A 39 -3.62 2.10 6.89
C ILE A 39 -5.02 1.54 7.11
N LEU A 40 -5.16 0.51 7.96
CA LEU A 40 -6.42 -0.22 8.14
C LEU A 40 -7.57 0.71 8.54
N SER A 41 -7.35 1.59 9.52
CA SER A 41 -8.39 2.49 10.05
C SER A 41 -8.82 3.60 9.09
N GLU A 42 -8.02 3.89 8.06
CA GLU A 42 -8.26 4.95 7.07
C GLU A 42 -8.97 4.43 5.80
N LEU A 43 -9.24 3.12 5.72
CA LEU A 43 -9.93 2.55 4.57
C LEU A 43 -11.39 3.06 4.44
N PRO A 44 -11.87 3.38 3.23
CA PRO A 44 -13.20 3.93 2.96
C PRO A 44 -14.31 2.87 3.03
N VAL A 45 -14.41 2.16 4.16
CA VAL A 45 -15.35 1.05 4.38
C VAL A 45 -16.80 1.45 4.17
N HIS A 46 -17.19 2.67 4.56
CA HIS A 46 -18.55 3.18 4.38
C HIS A 46 -19.01 3.16 2.91
N LYS A 47 -18.11 3.39 1.95
CA LYS A 47 -18.45 3.38 0.52
C LYS A 47 -18.74 1.96 0.02
N ILE A 48 -18.02 0.97 0.52
CA ILE A 48 -18.22 -0.44 0.18
C ILE A 48 -19.40 -1.04 0.94
N ALA A 49 -19.57 -0.69 2.22
CA ALA A 49 -20.70 -1.11 3.04
C ALA A 49 -22.04 -0.75 2.37
N SER A 50 -22.12 0.41 1.69
CA SER A 50 -23.32 0.84 0.95
C SER A 50 -23.74 -0.11 -0.20
N CYS A 51 -22.83 -0.97 -0.67
CA CYS A 51 -23.12 -1.96 -1.72
C CYS A 51 -23.81 -3.21 -1.16
N TYR A 52 -23.83 -3.39 0.15
CA TYR A 52 -24.44 -4.55 0.80
C TYR A 52 -25.77 -4.14 1.44
N THR A 53 -26.78 -4.99 1.28
CA THR A 53 -28.07 -4.83 1.95
C THR A 53 -28.31 -5.98 2.92
N GLU A 54 -29.19 -5.79 3.90
CA GLU A 54 -29.48 -6.81 4.92
C GLU A 54 -30.12 -8.08 4.33
N GLY A 55 -30.73 -7.98 3.13
CA GLY A 55 -31.35 -9.09 2.42
C GLY A 55 -30.39 -10.09 1.77
N PHE A 56 -29.08 -9.86 1.78
CA PHE A 56 -28.09 -10.74 1.11
C PHE A 56 -27.82 -12.10 1.80
N GLY A 57 -28.64 -12.50 2.77
CA GLY A 57 -28.51 -13.80 3.44
C GLY A 57 -27.25 -13.86 4.31
N ARG A 58 -26.19 -14.51 3.82
CA ARG A 58 -24.95 -14.70 4.60
C ARG A 58 -24.31 -13.33 4.91
N PRO A 59 -23.90 -13.09 6.17
CA PRO A 59 -23.21 -11.86 6.50
C PRO A 59 -21.92 -11.65 5.70
N THR A 60 -21.54 -10.38 5.52
CA THR A 60 -20.31 -10.03 4.82
C THR A 60 -19.08 -10.50 5.60
N LYS A 61 -17.96 -10.70 4.91
CA LYS A 61 -16.67 -10.71 5.61
C LYS A 61 -16.45 -9.33 6.23
N GLU A 62 -15.62 -9.29 7.27
CA GLU A 62 -15.22 -8.03 7.90
C GLU A 62 -14.60 -7.14 6.81
N ILE A 63 -15.22 -5.98 6.57
CA ILE A 63 -14.96 -5.19 5.34
C ILE A 63 -13.58 -4.53 5.40
N TYR A 64 -13.07 -4.14 6.57
CA TYR A 64 -11.72 -3.62 6.72
C TYR A 64 -10.68 -4.67 6.34
N ALA A 65 -10.78 -5.87 6.90
CA ALA A 65 -9.90 -7.00 6.59
C ALA A 65 -10.00 -7.40 5.11
N ALA A 66 -11.20 -7.40 4.54
CA ALA A 66 -11.43 -7.76 3.15
C ALA A 66 -10.84 -6.72 2.16
N LEU A 67 -10.99 -5.43 2.44
CA LEU A 67 -10.35 -4.36 1.64
C LEU A 67 -8.83 -4.33 1.84
N GLY A 68 -8.37 -4.52 3.08
CA GLY A 68 -6.95 -4.62 3.39
C GLY A 68 -6.31 -5.78 2.64
N ALA A 69 -6.98 -6.92 2.53
CA ALA A 69 -6.50 -8.06 1.75
C ALA A 69 -6.27 -7.73 0.27
N LEU A 70 -7.11 -6.88 -0.34
CA LEU A 70 -6.89 -6.42 -1.72
C LEU A 70 -5.64 -5.55 -1.84
N ILE A 71 -5.40 -4.66 -0.86
CA ILE A 71 -4.20 -3.83 -0.84
C ILE A 71 -2.96 -4.70 -0.66
N LEU A 72 -2.99 -5.61 0.31
CA LEU A 72 -1.87 -6.52 0.59
C LEU A 72 -1.59 -7.44 -0.59
N GLN A 73 -2.62 -7.92 -1.28
CA GLN A 73 -2.46 -8.68 -2.52
C GLN A 73 -1.65 -7.90 -3.56
N GLN A 74 -1.98 -6.63 -3.80
CA GLN A 74 -1.25 -5.80 -4.77
C GLN A 74 0.15 -5.42 -4.27
N MET A 75 0.30 -5.13 -2.98
CA MET A 75 1.57 -4.77 -2.36
C MET A 75 2.60 -5.90 -2.45
N HIS A 76 2.14 -7.15 -2.37
CA HIS A 76 2.99 -8.35 -2.45
C HIS A 76 2.99 -9.02 -3.84
N ASP A 77 2.27 -8.46 -4.82
CA ASP A 77 2.10 -9.02 -6.17
C ASP A 77 1.64 -10.49 -6.17
N LEU A 78 0.60 -10.79 -5.38
CA LEU A 78 0.11 -12.15 -5.16
C LEU A 78 -1.04 -12.54 -6.09
N THR A 79 -1.08 -13.82 -6.45
CA THR A 79 -2.25 -14.45 -7.09
C THR A 79 -3.44 -14.53 -6.12
N ASP A 80 -4.64 -14.81 -6.65
CA ASP A 80 -5.84 -14.96 -5.81
C ASP A 80 -5.69 -16.17 -4.87
N GLU A 81 -5.12 -17.28 -5.35
CA GLU A 81 -4.87 -18.49 -4.57
C GLU A 81 -3.86 -18.26 -3.44
N GLU A 82 -2.76 -17.55 -3.74
CA GLU A 82 -1.78 -17.18 -2.74
C GLU A 82 -2.37 -16.22 -1.71
N THR A 83 -3.17 -15.24 -2.13
CA THR A 83 -3.84 -14.31 -1.23
C THR A 83 -4.77 -15.04 -0.27
N VAL A 84 -5.54 -16.01 -0.76
CA VAL A 84 -6.39 -16.86 0.09
C VAL A 84 -5.54 -17.64 1.10
N SER A 85 -4.40 -18.19 0.67
CA SER A 85 -3.48 -18.91 1.56
C SER A 85 -2.87 -18.00 2.64
N GLN A 86 -2.39 -16.82 2.25
CA GLN A 86 -1.82 -15.84 3.18
C GLN A 86 -2.87 -15.36 4.18
N PHE A 87 -4.06 -15.00 3.72
CA PHE A 87 -5.17 -14.59 4.58
C PHE A 87 -5.56 -15.71 5.56
N SER A 88 -5.49 -16.97 5.15
CA SER A 88 -5.86 -18.13 5.98
C SER A 88 -4.84 -18.48 7.04
N PHE A 89 -3.54 -18.44 6.71
CA PHE A 89 -2.52 -19.06 7.54
C PHE A 89 -1.44 -18.09 8.05
N ASN A 90 -1.31 -16.90 7.46
CA ASN A 90 -0.21 -16.01 7.82
C ASN A 90 -0.58 -15.10 9.01
N LEU A 91 0.11 -15.31 10.12
CA LEU A 91 -0.04 -14.50 11.33
C LEU A 91 0.24 -13.01 11.10
N GLN A 92 1.18 -12.64 10.23
CA GLN A 92 1.43 -11.23 9.89
C GLN A 92 0.22 -10.60 9.21
N TRP A 93 -0.49 -11.35 8.36
CA TRP A 93 -1.73 -10.90 7.73
C TRP A 93 -2.86 -10.77 8.75
N HIS A 94 -3.02 -11.77 9.63
CA HIS A 94 -4.01 -11.70 10.71
C HIS A 94 -3.77 -10.49 11.61
N TYR A 95 -2.50 -10.20 11.91
CA TYR A 95 -2.11 -9.03 12.69
C TYR A 95 -2.37 -7.72 11.93
N ALA A 96 -1.92 -7.62 10.68
CA ALA A 96 -2.08 -6.43 9.84
C ALA A 96 -3.55 -6.05 9.64
N LEU A 97 -4.40 -7.05 9.41
CA LEU A 97 -5.83 -6.90 9.14
C LEU A 97 -6.69 -6.91 10.41
N ASP A 98 -6.06 -6.98 11.58
CA ASP A 98 -6.71 -7.05 12.90
C ASP A 98 -7.82 -8.11 12.98
N ILE A 99 -7.46 -9.37 12.64
CA ILE A 99 -8.35 -10.54 12.66
C ILE A 99 -8.07 -11.37 13.92
N PRO A 100 -8.76 -11.12 15.04
CA PRO A 100 -8.51 -11.81 16.32
C PRO A 100 -9.15 -13.20 16.42
N GLY A 101 -10.16 -13.49 15.59
CA GLY A 101 -10.93 -14.74 15.66
C GLY A 101 -10.20 -15.90 14.99
N GLU A 102 -10.27 -17.10 15.57
CA GLU A 102 -9.64 -18.32 15.03
C GLU A 102 -10.56 -19.14 14.09
N SER A 103 -11.84 -18.77 13.97
CA SER A 103 -12.80 -19.47 13.12
C SER A 103 -12.53 -19.27 11.63
N ASP A 104 -12.99 -20.22 10.78
CA ASP A 104 -13.02 -20.07 9.32
C ASP A 104 -13.81 -18.83 8.87
N GLU A 105 -14.81 -18.41 9.64
CA GLU A 105 -15.56 -17.19 9.38
C GLU A 105 -14.71 -15.92 9.52
N ALA A 106 -13.66 -15.96 10.33
CA ALA A 106 -12.72 -14.87 10.52
C ALA A 106 -11.51 -14.99 9.58
N LYS A 107 -10.83 -16.14 9.60
CA LYS A 107 -9.52 -16.31 8.94
C LYS A 107 -9.59 -16.88 7.53
N TYR A 108 -10.69 -17.47 7.09
CA TYR A 108 -10.78 -17.97 5.72
C TYR A 108 -11.54 -17.00 4.82
N LEU A 109 -11.04 -16.78 3.61
CA LEU A 109 -11.73 -15.99 2.58
C LEU A 109 -11.56 -16.70 1.24
N CYS A 110 -12.63 -16.86 0.46
CA CYS A 110 -12.55 -17.58 -0.80
C CYS A 110 -12.21 -16.64 -1.98
N ALA A 111 -11.59 -17.18 -3.02
CA ALA A 111 -11.18 -16.42 -4.20
C ALA A 111 -12.34 -15.66 -4.86
N LYS A 112 -13.55 -16.25 -4.88
CA LYS A 112 -14.74 -15.57 -5.43
C LYS A 112 -15.09 -14.29 -4.67
N THR A 113 -14.88 -14.27 -3.35
CA THR A 113 -15.10 -13.07 -2.53
C THR A 113 -14.07 -11.99 -2.88
N LEU A 114 -12.77 -12.33 -3.00
CA LEU A 114 -11.74 -11.38 -3.46
C LEU A 114 -12.09 -10.78 -4.81
N TRP A 115 -12.43 -11.64 -5.77
CA TRP A 115 -12.78 -11.21 -7.12
C TRP A 115 -13.98 -10.27 -7.13
N THR A 116 -15.02 -10.59 -6.36
CA THR A 116 -16.24 -9.77 -6.26
C THR A 116 -15.94 -8.42 -5.62
N LEU A 117 -15.15 -8.39 -4.56
CA LEU A 117 -14.73 -7.14 -3.91
C LEU A 117 -13.91 -6.27 -4.85
N ARG A 118 -12.96 -6.85 -5.60
CA ARG A 118 -12.15 -6.14 -6.59
C ARG A 118 -13.03 -5.50 -7.67
N GLN A 119 -14.04 -6.23 -8.16
CA GLN A 119 -15.01 -5.71 -9.11
C GLN A 119 -15.82 -4.54 -8.52
N LEU A 120 -16.29 -4.67 -7.27
CA LEU A 120 -17.03 -3.59 -6.61
C LEU A 120 -16.18 -2.32 -6.42
N VAL A 121 -14.92 -2.49 -5.99
CA VAL A 121 -13.95 -1.39 -5.84
C VAL A 121 -13.74 -0.68 -7.19
N ALA A 122 -13.53 -1.45 -8.27
CA ALA A 122 -13.34 -0.89 -9.61
C ALA A 122 -14.60 -0.18 -10.13
N GLN A 123 -15.79 -0.77 -9.96
CA GLN A 123 -17.06 -0.16 -10.40
C GLN A 123 -17.38 1.14 -9.67
N LYS A 124 -16.98 1.27 -8.41
CA LYS A 124 -17.15 2.48 -7.61
C LYS A 124 -16.01 3.49 -7.79
N GLY A 125 -14.98 3.17 -8.57
CA GLY A 125 -13.79 4.01 -8.77
C GLY A 125 -13.00 4.25 -7.47
N LEU A 126 -13.05 3.29 -6.54
CA LEU A 126 -12.39 3.39 -5.23
C LEU A 126 -10.93 2.95 -5.27
N ASP A 127 -10.49 2.32 -6.35
CA ASP A 127 -9.11 1.89 -6.58
C ASP A 127 -8.12 3.07 -6.46
N ARG A 128 -8.41 4.18 -7.13
CA ARG A 128 -7.59 5.40 -7.04
C ARG A 128 -7.63 6.01 -5.65
N GLU A 129 -8.81 6.06 -5.04
CA GLU A 129 -8.98 6.64 -3.71
C GLU A 129 -8.22 5.85 -2.64
N LEU A 130 -8.32 4.52 -2.67
CA LEU A 130 -7.58 3.62 -1.78
C LEU A 130 -6.07 3.83 -1.92
N PHE A 131 -5.58 3.89 -3.16
CA PHE A 131 -4.16 4.08 -3.44
C PHE A 131 -3.67 5.45 -2.97
N THR A 132 -4.42 6.52 -3.27
CA THR A 132 -4.08 7.89 -2.86
C THR A 132 -4.10 8.02 -1.34
N ALA A 133 -5.17 7.56 -0.67
CA ALA A 133 -5.28 7.63 0.78
C ALA A 133 -4.12 6.87 1.47
N THR A 134 -3.82 5.66 1.01
CA THR A 134 -2.70 4.87 1.54
C THR A 134 -1.37 5.61 1.33
N THR A 135 -1.13 6.14 0.12
CA THR A 135 0.11 6.85 -0.21
C THR A 135 0.28 8.14 0.61
N GLU A 136 -0.78 8.92 0.77
CA GLU A 136 -0.76 10.16 1.56
C GLU A 136 -0.50 9.88 3.03
N THR A 137 -1.15 8.84 3.59
CA THR A 137 -0.90 8.42 4.97
C THR A 137 0.53 7.96 5.16
N LEU A 138 1.06 7.13 4.26
CA LEU A 138 2.46 6.71 4.29
C LEU A 138 3.43 7.89 4.16
N ALA A 139 3.16 8.83 3.25
CA ALA A 139 3.99 10.02 3.08
C ALA A 139 4.06 10.85 4.38
N LYS A 140 2.93 11.02 5.08
CA LYS A 140 2.90 11.70 6.39
C LYS A 140 3.69 10.93 7.45
N VAL A 141 3.46 9.62 7.57
CA VAL A 141 4.14 8.76 8.57
C VAL A 141 5.65 8.75 8.38
N PHE A 142 6.12 8.68 7.13
CA PHE A 142 7.54 8.69 6.80
C PHE A 142 8.15 10.09 6.64
N GLY A 143 7.37 11.16 6.82
CA GLY A 143 7.85 12.54 6.66
C GLY A 143 8.33 12.86 5.23
N VAL A 144 7.74 12.23 4.21
CA VAL A 144 8.10 12.41 2.81
C VAL A 144 7.45 13.68 2.27
N ASP A 145 8.28 14.64 1.86
CA ASP A 145 7.81 15.84 1.18
C ASP A 145 7.53 15.57 -0.30
N THR A 146 6.25 15.46 -0.65
CA THR A 146 5.78 15.21 -2.02
C THR A 146 6.03 16.37 -2.98
N SER A 147 6.37 17.58 -2.49
CA SER A 147 6.78 18.71 -3.33
C SER A 147 8.21 18.55 -3.86
N ARG A 148 9.04 17.76 -3.16
CA ARG A 148 10.44 17.49 -3.51
C ARG A 148 10.56 16.13 -4.19
N GLN A 149 9.95 16.00 -5.37
CA GLN A 149 10.09 14.78 -6.18
C GLN A 149 11.48 14.70 -6.81
N ARG A 150 12.18 13.59 -6.56
CA ARG A 150 13.37 13.22 -7.36
C ARG A 150 12.93 12.81 -8.76
N ILE A 151 13.15 13.70 -9.72
CA ILE A 151 12.91 13.45 -11.16
C ILE A 151 14.14 12.76 -11.80
N ASP A 152 15.20 12.49 -11.02
CA ASP A 152 16.47 11.92 -11.46
C ASP A 152 16.54 10.39 -11.42
N SER A 153 15.41 9.69 -11.55
CA SER A 153 15.48 8.24 -11.78
C SER A 153 15.98 8.00 -13.21
N VAL A 154 17.24 7.56 -13.32
CA VAL A 154 17.86 7.14 -14.60
C VAL A 154 17.00 6.07 -15.30
N HIS A 155 16.20 5.33 -14.52
CA HIS A 155 15.23 4.33 -14.98
C HIS A 155 13.99 4.90 -15.69
N ILE A 156 13.47 6.09 -15.33
CA ILE A 156 12.24 6.65 -15.91
C ILE A 156 12.55 7.80 -16.87
N ARG A 157 13.55 8.65 -16.56
CA ARG A 157 14.05 9.69 -17.46
C ARG A 157 15.55 9.82 -17.28
N SER A 158 16.34 9.47 -18.30
CA SER A 158 17.76 9.79 -18.28
C SER A 158 17.92 11.32 -18.28
N ASN A 159 18.53 11.86 -17.23
CA ASN A 159 18.99 13.25 -17.19
C ASN A 159 20.27 13.41 -18.05
N MET A 160 20.29 12.74 -19.21
CA MET A 160 21.37 12.82 -20.18
C MET A 160 21.01 13.91 -21.17
N ARG A 161 21.88 14.90 -21.30
CA ARG A 161 21.74 15.95 -22.30
C ARG A 161 21.73 15.29 -23.68
N ARG A 162 20.61 15.36 -24.40
CA ARG A 162 20.51 14.86 -25.78
C ARG A 162 21.32 15.76 -26.71
N LEU A 163 22.60 15.45 -26.86
CA LEU A 163 23.49 16.15 -27.78
C LEU A 163 23.61 15.35 -29.07
N GLY A 164 22.98 15.83 -30.14
CA GLY A 164 23.26 15.32 -31.49
C GLY A 164 24.70 15.65 -31.92
N ARG A 165 25.20 15.01 -32.98
CA ARG A 165 26.60 15.16 -33.46
C ARG A 165 27.03 16.63 -33.62
N ILE A 166 26.16 17.47 -34.20
CA ILE A 166 26.42 18.91 -34.39
C ILE A 166 26.53 19.64 -33.04
N CYS A 167 25.67 19.29 -32.09
CA CYS A 167 25.65 19.93 -30.77
C CYS A 167 26.90 19.54 -29.97
N ILE A 168 27.36 18.29 -30.08
CA ILE A 168 28.65 17.85 -29.52
C ILE A 168 29.79 18.65 -30.14
N PHE A 169 29.83 18.77 -31.47
CA PHE A 169 30.88 19.51 -32.17
C PHE A 169 30.93 20.99 -31.75
N SER A 170 29.76 21.64 -31.71
CA SER A 170 29.62 23.03 -31.28
C SER A 170 30.05 23.24 -29.83
N GLN A 171 29.61 22.36 -28.91
CA GLN A 171 29.95 22.47 -27.49
C GLN A 171 31.44 22.23 -27.24
N SER A 172 32.07 21.30 -27.97
CA SER A 172 33.50 21.05 -27.90
C SER A 172 34.32 22.27 -28.33
N ILE A 173 33.96 22.90 -29.45
CA ILE A 173 34.63 24.13 -29.90
C ILE A 173 34.43 25.26 -28.89
N HIS A 174 33.19 25.45 -28.40
CA HIS A 174 32.90 26.47 -27.41
C HIS A 174 33.76 26.30 -26.14
N ASN A 175 33.80 25.09 -25.60
CA ASN A 175 34.58 24.77 -24.41
C ASN A 175 36.09 24.98 -24.64
N PHE A 176 36.60 24.61 -25.82
CA PHE A 176 37.99 24.84 -26.20
C PHE A 176 38.34 26.34 -26.22
N LEU A 177 37.52 27.18 -26.87
CA LEU A 177 37.74 28.62 -26.95
C LEU A 177 37.68 29.29 -25.58
N VAL A 178 36.75 28.86 -24.72
CA VAL A 178 36.66 29.34 -23.33
C VAL A 178 37.93 28.99 -22.55
N ASN A 179 38.44 27.77 -22.70
CA ASN A 179 39.69 27.35 -22.04
C ASN A 179 40.92 28.11 -22.57
N LEU A 180 41.02 28.29 -23.88
CA LEU A 180 42.11 29.05 -24.50
C LEU A 180 42.14 30.50 -23.99
N LYS A 181 40.97 31.13 -23.84
CA LYS A 181 40.84 32.48 -23.28
C LYS A 181 41.21 32.53 -21.80
N ARG A 182 40.94 31.48 -21.02
CA ARG A 182 41.37 31.39 -19.61
C ARG A 182 42.88 31.27 -19.50
N GLN A 183 43.52 30.43 -20.32
CA GLN A 183 44.97 30.24 -20.32
C GLN A 183 45.75 31.48 -20.80
N ARG A 184 45.18 32.30 -21.69
CA ARG A 184 45.80 33.58 -22.11
C ARG A 184 45.60 34.74 -21.12
N ARG A 185 44.76 34.56 -20.09
CA ARG A 185 44.51 35.55 -19.03
C ARG A 185 45.28 35.23 -17.74
N ALA A 186 45.86 34.04 -17.63
CA ALA A 186 46.83 33.66 -16.61
C ALA A 186 48.24 34.00 -17.12
#